data_AF-A0A965T9N2-F1
#
_entry.id   AF-A0A965T9N2-F1
#
_cell.length_a   1.000
_cell.length_b   1.000
_cell.length_c   1.000
_cell.angle_alpha   90.00
_cell.angle_beta   90.00
_cell.angle_gamma   90.00
#
_symmetry.space_group_name_H-M   'P 1'
#
loop_
_entity.id
_entity.type
_entity.pdbx_description
1 polymer ?
#
loop_
_entity_poly.entity_id
_entity_poly.type
_entity_poly.pdbx_seq_one_letter_code
_entity_poly.pdbx_strand_id
1 'polypeptide(L)'
;MTSRDKTSYSIEELTKFPTESVLSDLHPDRSNNINLNKTVFFTENGRVGFDTYANNYSYTLHINKFTNSKSVIIICSKDNENILAYTLQKIKSFNLHTEHDILLVDDRSTSDQILRLANEHSVSYLRIDNDQNIFNYSAINNIAVCYAKLFQKETLIFWNNDMWPDTYDSVRNILNKHRLYNSGITGSKLIYPSSQEYEEIGKPQHLLQQYLDQIYNTIQHGGIHFIPKGSKFFDPNRKFLSSEIVLAPSHTWRFFDRNLPIASSDNRCYAVTGALHIINTDLFFEIGALNIGLATSFQDIDLCIKVLSHNKSIYYIGSETMIHAESLTNAKEKISQSKEYQSDDILWDILWGVNIPRILGFMN
;
A
#
# COMPACT_ATOMS: atom_id res chain seq x y z
N MET A 1 17.51 -26.22 -6.58
CA MET A 1 18.20 -26.77 -5.40
C MET A 1 17.67 -26.02 -4.20
N THR A 2 16.90 -26.67 -3.34
CA THR A 2 16.41 -26.11 -2.08
C THR A 2 17.54 -26.19 -1.05
N SER A 3 18.31 -25.12 -0.89
CA SER A 3 19.27 -25.00 0.21
C SER A 3 18.49 -24.81 1.51
N ARG A 4 18.37 -25.87 2.31
CA ARG A 4 18.02 -25.73 3.73
C ARG A 4 19.26 -25.24 4.49
N ASP A 5 19.63 -23.99 4.26
CA ASP A 5 20.64 -23.33 5.08
C ASP A 5 20.06 -23.08 6.48
N LYS A 6 20.65 -23.74 7.48
CA LYS A 6 20.37 -23.55 8.91
C LYS A 6 21.16 -22.35 9.44
N THR A 7 21.18 -21.24 8.73
CA THR A 7 21.54 -19.95 9.32
C THR A 7 20.29 -19.41 10.01
N SER A 8 20.38 -19.11 11.31
CA SER A 8 19.29 -18.57 12.11
C SER A 8 19.03 -17.11 11.73
N TYR A 9 18.47 -16.88 10.54
CA TYR A 9 18.02 -15.55 10.15
C TYR A 9 16.84 -15.14 11.02
N SER A 10 16.86 -13.90 11.49
CA SER A 10 15.65 -13.29 12.07
C SER A 10 14.59 -13.11 10.99
N ILE A 11 13.30 -13.11 11.38
CA ILE A 11 12.19 -12.83 10.45
C ILE A 11 12.37 -11.47 9.76
N GLU A 12 12.94 -10.49 10.47
CA GLU A 12 13.26 -9.18 9.92
C GLU A 12 14.31 -9.27 8.80
N GLU A 13 15.39 -10.02 8.99
CA GLU A 13 16.39 -10.22 7.93
C GLU A 13 15.84 -10.95 6.71
N LEU A 14 14.91 -11.89 6.90
CA LEU A 14 14.26 -12.65 5.83
C LEU A 14 13.28 -11.82 5.00
N THR A 15 12.83 -10.67 5.51
CA THR A 15 11.68 -9.94 4.95
C THR A 15 11.92 -8.44 4.78
N LYS A 16 13.10 -7.93 5.17
CA LYS A 16 13.49 -6.53 4.97
C LYS A 16 13.84 -6.23 3.52
N PHE A 17 13.58 -4.99 3.11
CA PHE A 17 14.06 -4.46 1.84
C PHE A 17 15.52 -3.97 1.99
N PRO A 18 16.43 -4.32 1.08
CA PRO A 18 17.84 -3.92 1.15
C PRO A 18 18.07 -2.49 0.65
N THR A 19 17.45 -1.51 1.32
CA THR A 19 17.43 -0.09 0.93
C THR A 19 18.81 0.47 0.55
N GLU A 20 19.81 0.30 1.41
CA GLU A 20 21.13 0.90 1.20
C GLU A 20 21.81 0.39 -0.07
N SER A 21 21.72 -0.93 -0.31
CA SER A 21 22.25 -1.57 -1.52
C SER A 21 21.50 -1.15 -2.78
N VAL A 22 20.17 -0.97 -2.70
CA VAL A 22 19.39 -0.48 -3.84
C VAL A 22 19.82 0.94 -4.18
N LEU A 23 19.92 1.82 -3.18
CA LEU A 23 20.26 3.23 -3.38
C LEU A 23 21.70 3.42 -3.88
N SER A 24 22.66 2.60 -3.42
CA SER A 24 24.05 2.71 -3.88
C SER A 24 24.21 2.37 -5.35
N ASP A 25 23.41 1.42 -5.84
CA ASP A 25 23.53 0.86 -7.18
C ASP A 25 22.52 1.45 -8.17
N LEU A 26 21.63 2.33 -7.71
CA LEU A 26 20.57 2.93 -8.51
C LEU A 26 21.11 3.94 -9.52
N HIS A 27 20.83 3.71 -10.81
CA HIS A 27 21.11 4.65 -11.87
C HIS A 27 19.84 5.05 -12.63
N PRO A 28 19.55 6.35 -12.80
CA PRO A 28 18.31 6.80 -13.42
C PRO A 28 18.27 6.59 -14.94
N ASP A 29 19.44 6.55 -15.60
CA ASP A 29 19.55 6.59 -17.06
C ASP A 29 19.79 5.21 -17.69
N ARG A 30 19.65 4.12 -16.92
CA ARG A 30 19.80 2.75 -17.40
C ARG A 30 18.86 1.78 -16.68
N SER A 31 18.78 0.57 -17.20
CA SER A 31 18.16 -0.54 -16.49
C SER A 31 19.00 -0.94 -15.27
N ASN A 32 18.33 -1.16 -14.15
CA ASN A 32 18.90 -1.63 -12.90
C ASN A 32 18.34 -3.01 -12.59
N ASN A 33 19.06 -3.77 -11.75
CA ASN A 33 18.63 -5.09 -11.34
C ASN A 33 18.84 -5.27 -9.85
N ILE A 34 17.95 -6.02 -9.19
CA ILE A 34 18.16 -6.46 -7.82
C ILE A 34 17.62 -7.87 -7.61
N ASN A 35 18.38 -8.69 -6.90
CA ASN A 35 17.91 -9.97 -6.42
C ASN A 35 17.24 -9.78 -5.05
N LEU A 36 15.94 -10.04 -4.96
CA LEU A 36 15.21 -10.05 -3.69
C LEU A 36 14.82 -11.48 -3.36
N ASN A 37 15.16 -11.91 -2.14
CA ASN A 37 14.65 -13.16 -1.62
C ASN A 37 13.19 -12.98 -1.23
N LYS A 38 12.32 -13.76 -1.86
CA LYS A 38 10.92 -13.89 -1.45
C LYS A 38 10.80 -15.02 -0.45
N THR A 39 10.39 -14.68 0.76
CA THR A 39 10.09 -15.64 1.83
C THR A 39 8.60 -15.95 1.85
N VAL A 40 8.24 -17.22 1.74
CA VAL A 40 6.86 -17.71 1.82
C VAL A 40 6.72 -18.56 3.08
N PHE A 41 5.88 -18.12 4.00
CA PHE A 41 5.57 -18.83 5.24
C PHE A 41 4.42 -19.81 5.03
N PHE A 42 4.48 -20.95 5.70
CA PHE A 42 3.46 -21.99 5.64
C PHE A 42 3.36 -22.72 6.98
N THR A 43 2.23 -23.38 7.22
CA THR A 43 2.06 -24.25 8.39
C THR A 43 2.13 -25.72 7.98
N GLU A 44 3.00 -26.50 8.63
CA GLU A 44 3.12 -27.94 8.46
C GLU A 44 3.14 -28.62 9.83
N ASN A 45 2.24 -29.59 10.07
CA ASN A 45 2.13 -30.30 11.35
C ASN A 45 2.02 -29.39 12.60
N GLY A 46 1.33 -28.25 12.45
CA GLY A 46 1.17 -27.28 13.53
C GLY A 46 2.42 -26.48 13.87
N ARG A 47 3.39 -26.44 12.97
CA ARG A 47 4.58 -25.57 13.04
C ARG A 47 4.65 -24.66 11.82
N VAL A 48 5.21 -23.47 11.97
CA VAL A 48 5.50 -22.58 10.85
C VAL A 48 6.84 -23.00 10.28
N GLY A 49 6.83 -23.25 8.97
CA GLY A 49 7.99 -23.31 8.13
C GLY A 49 8.02 -22.09 7.20
N PHE A 50 9.15 -21.92 6.52
CA PHE A 50 9.29 -20.95 5.46
C PHE A 50 10.15 -21.53 4.35
N ASP A 51 9.90 -21.09 3.12
CA ASP A 51 10.77 -21.29 1.98
C ASP A 51 11.21 -19.93 1.43
N THR A 52 12.48 -19.83 1.04
CA THR A 52 13.01 -18.64 0.39
C THR A 52 13.34 -18.93 -1.07
N TYR A 53 12.89 -18.05 -1.96
CA TYR A 53 13.14 -18.15 -3.38
C TYR A 53 13.71 -16.83 -3.88
N ALA A 54 14.83 -16.89 -4.59
CA ALA A 54 15.40 -15.72 -5.24
C ALA A 54 14.46 -15.25 -6.37
N ASN A 55 14.19 -13.94 -6.43
CA ASN A 55 13.42 -13.32 -7.50
C ASN A 55 14.22 -12.11 -8.01
N ASN A 56 14.59 -12.13 -9.30
CA ASN A 56 15.35 -11.04 -9.89
C ASN A 56 14.39 -9.99 -10.43
N TYR A 57 14.48 -8.77 -9.90
CA TYR A 57 13.76 -7.61 -10.41
C TYR A 57 14.65 -6.85 -11.38
N SER A 58 14.10 -6.47 -12.53
CA SER A 58 14.69 -5.51 -13.47
C SER A 58 13.81 -4.27 -13.50
N TYR A 59 14.39 -3.08 -13.41
CA TYR A 59 13.62 -1.85 -13.36
C TYR A 59 14.31 -0.69 -14.06
N THR A 60 13.53 0.04 -14.85
CA THR A 60 14.02 1.09 -15.75
C THR A 60 13.09 2.29 -15.75
N LEU A 61 13.64 3.48 -15.48
CA LEU A 61 12.93 4.74 -15.61
C LEU A 61 12.96 5.19 -17.08
N HIS A 62 11.95 4.81 -17.86
CA HIS A 62 11.93 5.14 -19.31
C HIS A 62 11.57 6.60 -19.57
N ILE A 63 10.76 7.21 -18.70
CA ILE A 63 10.39 8.62 -18.80
C ILE A 63 10.72 9.28 -17.46
N ASN A 64 11.59 10.27 -17.51
CA ASN A 64 11.93 11.10 -16.36
C ASN A 64 11.34 12.50 -16.55
N LYS A 65 10.35 12.85 -15.73
CA LYS A 65 9.70 14.16 -15.66
C LYS A 65 9.76 14.75 -14.26
N PHE A 66 10.64 14.24 -13.40
CA PHE A 66 10.82 14.79 -12.06
C PHE A 66 11.26 16.26 -12.13
N THR A 67 10.64 17.10 -11.31
CA THR A 67 10.92 18.53 -11.20
C THR A 67 11.56 18.86 -9.85
N ASN A 68 11.62 20.14 -9.49
CA ASN A 68 12.03 20.57 -8.15
C ASN A 68 10.92 20.45 -7.10
N SER A 69 9.72 19.95 -7.45
CA SER A 69 8.67 19.67 -6.46
C SER A 69 9.20 18.72 -5.39
N LYS A 70 8.85 19.01 -4.13
CA LYS A 70 9.29 18.24 -2.96
C LYS A 70 8.40 17.03 -2.67
N SER A 71 7.36 16.81 -3.45
CA SER A 71 6.39 15.74 -3.25
C SER A 71 6.18 14.96 -4.54
N VAL A 72 5.97 13.65 -4.40
CA VAL A 72 5.64 12.77 -5.53
C VAL A 72 4.42 11.92 -5.22
N ILE A 73 3.52 11.84 -6.18
CA ILE A 73 2.42 10.87 -6.23
C ILE A 73 2.94 9.61 -6.92
N ILE A 74 2.94 8.48 -6.21
CA ILE A 74 3.38 7.19 -6.70
C ILE A 74 2.14 6.34 -6.98
N ILE A 75 1.94 5.98 -8.25
CA ILE A 75 0.79 5.20 -8.71
C ILE A 75 1.28 3.90 -9.34
N CYS A 76 1.08 2.79 -8.64
CA CYS A 76 1.39 1.46 -9.16
C CYS A 76 0.21 0.89 -9.95
N SER A 77 0.46 0.28 -11.11
CA SER A 77 -0.59 -0.33 -11.91
C SER A 77 -0.07 -1.49 -12.76
N LYS A 78 -0.96 -2.43 -13.05
CA LYS A 78 -0.72 -3.57 -13.95
C LYS A 78 -1.95 -3.80 -14.82
N ASP A 79 -1.78 -3.74 -16.14
CA ASP A 79 -2.80 -4.09 -17.14
C ASP A 79 -4.18 -3.43 -16.90
N ASN A 80 -4.21 -2.23 -16.30
CA ASN A 80 -5.44 -1.54 -15.90
C ASN A 80 -5.52 -0.13 -16.51
N GLU A 81 -5.38 -0.07 -17.84
CA GLU A 81 -5.26 1.19 -18.59
C GLU A 81 -6.48 2.11 -18.45
N ASN A 82 -7.70 1.56 -18.48
CA ASN A 82 -8.92 2.36 -18.54
C ASN A 82 -9.13 3.18 -17.25
N ILE A 83 -9.03 2.53 -16.08
CA ILE A 83 -9.19 3.24 -14.81
C ILE A 83 -8.00 4.17 -14.53
N LEU A 84 -6.79 3.76 -14.93
CA LEU A 84 -5.61 4.60 -14.74
C LEU A 84 -5.69 5.87 -15.59
N ALA A 85 -6.16 5.77 -16.83
CA ALA A 85 -6.42 6.91 -17.69
C ALA A 85 -7.42 7.88 -17.03
N TYR A 86 -8.50 7.36 -16.45
CA TYR A 86 -9.47 8.17 -15.70
C TYR A 86 -8.83 8.87 -14.49
N THR A 87 -8.07 8.14 -13.68
CA THR A 87 -7.33 8.66 -12.53
C THR A 87 -6.38 9.79 -12.94
N LEU A 88 -5.62 9.62 -14.02
CA LEU A 88 -4.70 10.63 -14.55
C LEU A 88 -5.43 11.86 -15.10
N GLN A 89 -6.59 11.68 -15.74
CA GLN A 89 -7.45 12.78 -16.17
C GLN A 89 -7.97 13.59 -14.98
N LYS A 90 -8.40 12.94 -13.90
CA LYS A 90 -8.83 13.61 -12.66
C LYS A 90 -7.67 14.35 -11.99
N ILE A 91 -6.51 13.71 -11.86
CA ILE A 91 -5.28 14.35 -11.35
C ILE A 91 -4.94 15.62 -12.15
N LYS A 92 -5.14 15.57 -13.48
CA LYS A 92 -4.97 16.73 -14.35
C LYS A 92 -6.04 17.81 -14.10
N SER A 93 -7.32 17.45 -14.04
CA SER A 93 -8.41 18.41 -13.83
C SER A 93 -8.36 19.10 -12.45
N PHE A 94 -7.77 18.45 -11.45
CA PHE A 94 -7.54 19.00 -10.12
C PHE A 94 -6.16 19.68 -9.98
N ASN A 95 -5.42 19.86 -11.08
CA ASN A 95 -4.11 20.52 -11.14
C ASN A 95 -3.00 19.91 -10.25
N LEU A 96 -3.18 18.67 -9.77
CA LEU A 96 -2.21 18.03 -8.88
C LEU A 96 -0.85 17.77 -9.56
N HIS A 97 -0.85 17.52 -10.87
CA HIS A 97 0.35 17.36 -11.70
C HIS A 97 1.23 18.62 -11.79
N THR A 98 0.71 19.79 -11.41
CA THR A 98 1.49 21.05 -11.37
C THR A 98 2.11 21.29 -10.00
N GLU A 99 1.58 20.65 -8.96
CA GLU A 99 2.00 20.81 -7.56
C GLU A 99 2.91 19.66 -7.10
N HIS A 100 2.73 18.48 -7.68
CA HIS A 100 3.41 17.25 -7.32
C HIS A 100 3.96 16.59 -8.57
N ASP A 101 5.15 15.99 -8.42
CA ASP A 101 5.62 15.07 -9.45
C ASP A 101 4.75 13.80 -9.42
N ILE A 102 4.61 13.14 -10.57
CA ILE A 102 3.87 11.89 -10.68
C ILE A 102 4.82 10.82 -11.21
N LEU A 103 4.90 9.71 -10.49
CA LEU A 103 5.61 8.52 -10.90
C LEU A 103 4.59 7.40 -11.13
N LEU A 104 4.37 7.06 -12.40
CA LEU A 104 3.67 5.84 -12.77
C LEU A 104 4.63 4.67 -12.67
N VAL A 105 4.24 3.65 -11.92
CA VAL A 105 5.00 2.43 -11.72
C VAL A 105 4.24 1.29 -12.38
N ASP A 106 4.77 0.80 -13.49
CA ASP A 106 4.21 -0.31 -14.22
C ASP A 106 4.76 -1.63 -13.68
N ASP A 107 3.89 -2.40 -13.04
CA ASP A 107 4.17 -3.74 -12.54
C ASP A 107 3.88 -4.79 -13.61
N ARG A 108 4.88 -5.09 -14.45
CA ARG A 108 4.82 -6.22 -15.40
C ARG A 108 3.58 -6.23 -16.29
N SER A 109 3.08 -5.07 -16.72
CA SER A 109 1.99 -5.05 -17.71
C SER A 109 2.43 -5.77 -18.99
N THR A 110 1.49 -6.45 -19.60
CA THR A 110 1.67 -7.20 -20.84
C THR A 110 1.62 -6.30 -22.08
N SER A 111 1.18 -5.05 -21.93
CA SER A 111 1.08 -4.06 -23.00
C SER A 111 1.76 -2.74 -22.62
N ASP A 112 2.15 -1.96 -23.64
CA ASP A 112 2.77 -0.63 -23.49
C ASP A 112 1.74 0.49 -23.18
N GLN A 113 0.53 0.15 -22.75
CA GLN A 113 -0.55 1.12 -22.56
C GLN A 113 -0.26 2.10 -21.44
N ILE A 114 0.32 1.62 -20.34
CA ILE A 114 0.74 2.50 -19.22
C ILE A 114 1.85 3.45 -19.67
N LEU A 115 2.79 2.98 -20.50
CA LEU A 115 3.83 3.85 -21.08
C LEU A 115 3.23 4.92 -22.01
N ARG A 116 2.20 4.58 -22.79
CA ARG A 116 1.48 5.56 -23.62
C ARG A 116 0.79 6.62 -22.76
N LEU A 117 0.06 6.21 -21.73
CA LEU A 117 -0.59 7.12 -20.79
C LEU A 117 0.44 8.05 -20.12
N ALA A 118 1.61 7.53 -19.75
CA ALA A 118 2.67 8.35 -19.17
C ALA A 118 3.14 9.46 -20.12
N ASN A 119 3.32 9.15 -21.42
CA ASN A 119 3.69 10.14 -22.43
C ASN A 119 2.57 11.17 -22.63
N GLU A 120 1.32 10.73 -22.79
CA GLU A 120 0.14 11.59 -23.00
C GLU A 120 -0.06 12.59 -21.86
N HIS A 121 0.16 12.16 -20.62
CA HIS A 121 0.04 13.00 -19.43
C HIS A 121 1.35 13.69 -19.05
N SER A 122 2.45 13.45 -19.77
CA SER A 122 3.78 14.01 -19.51
C SER A 122 4.28 13.77 -18.08
N VAL A 123 4.12 12.55 -17.58
CA VAL A 123 4.52 12.12 -16.22
C VAL A 123 5.70 11.14 -16.27
N SER A 124 6.38 10.94 -15.14
CA SER A 124 7.46 9.96 -15.06
C SER A 124 6.89 8.53 -15.13
N TYR A 125 7.64 7.62 -15.75
CA TYR A 125 7.27 6.22 -15.90
C TYR A 125 8.44 5.30 -15.58
N LEU A 126 8.19 4.42 -14.61
CA LEU A 126 9.10 3.37 -14.15
C LEU A 126 8.49 2.02 -14.49
N ARG A 127 9.19 1.25 -15.33
CA ARG A 127 8.86 -0.15 -15.59
C ARG A 127 9.57 -1.02 -14.57
N ILE A 128 8.86 -1.95 -13.95
CA ILE A 128 9.41 -2.98 -13.05
C ILE A 128 8.95 -4.35 -13.54
N ASP A 129 9.91 -5.22 -13.82
CA ASP A 129 9.71 -6.62 -14.18
C ASP A 129 10.38 -7.56 -13.18
N ASN A 130 9.93 -8.82 -13.11
CA ASN A 130 10.63 -9.86 -12.36
C ASN A 130 10.51 -11.24 -13.01
N ASP A 131 11.56 -12.06 -12.86
CA ASP A 131 11.72 -13.32 -13.58
C ASP A 131 10.75 -14.43 -13.17
N GLN A 132 10.18 -14.35 -11.95
CA GLN A 132 9.16 -15.28 -11.49
C GLN A 132 7.74 -14.90 -11.91
N ASN A 133 7.55 -13.70 -12.47
CA ASN A 133 6.23 -13.11 -12.70
C ASN A 133 5.32 -13.17 -11.45
N ILE A 134 5.88 -12.87 -10.28
CA ILE A 134 5.17 -12.82 -8.99
C ILE A 134 4.91 -11.37 -8.53
N PHE A 135 3.68 -11.11 -8.07
CA PHE A 135 3.31 -9.82 -7.47
C PHE A 135 3.89 -9.64 -6.06
N ASN A 136 4.37 -8.43 -5.78
CA ASN A 136 4.81 -8.02 -4.46
C ASN A 136 4.66 -6.50 -4.31
N TYR A 137 3.57 -6.06 -3.69
CA TYR A 137 3.24 -4.65 -3.49
C TYR A 137 4.37 -3.89 -2.79
N SER A 138 4.92 -4.44 -1.71
CA SER A 138 6.00 -3.84 -0.94
C SER A 138 7.25 -3.62 -1.79
N ALA A 139 7.69 -4.64 -2.55
CA ALA A 139 8.91 -4.54 -3.34
C ALA A 139 8.80 -3.48 -4.44
N ILE A 140 7.66 -3.44 -5.17
CA ILE A 140 7.39 -2.49 -6.25
C ILE A 140 7.41 -1.06 -5.71
N ASN A 141 6.69 -0.81 -4.60
CA ASN A 141 6.64 0.51 -3.98
C ASN A 141 8.00 0.92 -3.40
N ASN A 142 8.74 0.01 -2.76
CA ASN A 142 10.06 0.32 -2.23
C ASN A 142 11.05 0.73 -3.34
N ILE A 143 11.05 0.02 -4.47
CA ILE A 143 11.89 0.38 -5.64
C ILE A 143 11.49 1.77 -6.16
N ALA A 144 10.19 2.06 -6.28
CA ALA A 144 9.71 3.38 -6.70
C ALA A 144 10.14 4.50 -5.74
N VAL A 145 10.11 4.25 -4.43
CA VAL A 145 10.56 5.22 -3.41
C VAL A 145 12.07 5.45 -3.47
N CYS A 146 12.88 4.47 -3.89
CA CYS A 146 14.30 4.71 -4.14
C CYS A 146 14.53 5.76 -5.24
N TYR A 147 13.72 5.78 -6.30
CA TYR A 147 13.75 6.88 -7.28
C TYR A 147 13.27 8.20 -6.68
N ALA A 148 12.21 8.19 -5.86
CA ALA A 148 11.78 9.39 -5.15
C ALA A 148 12.90 9.98 -4.28
N LYS A 149 13.67 9.14 -3.59
CA LYS A 149 14.84 9.55 -2.81
C LYS A 149 15.95 10.13 -3.68
N LEU A 150 16.27 9.46 -4.79
CA LEU A 150 17.27 9.91 -5.76
C LEU A 150 16.96 11.31 -6.29
N PHE A 151 15.67 11.57 -6.60
CA PHE A 151 15.18 12.88 -7.06
C PHE A 151 14.74 13.81 -5.93
N GLN A 152 15.24 13.57 -4.71
CA GLN A 152 15.12 14.46 -3.54
C GLN A 152 13.68 14.84 -3.17
N LYS A 153 12.75 13.87 -3.30
CA LYS A 153 11.38 14.03 -2.82
C LYS A 153 11.37 13.87 -1.31
N GLU A 154 10.77 14.84 -0.63
CA GLU A 154 10.64 14.89 0.82
C GLU A 154 9.34 14.25 1.29
N THR A 155 8.27 14.33 0.49
CA THR A 155 6.96 13.74 0.80
C THR A 155 6.55 12.72 -0.27
N LEU A 156 6.24 11.51 0.19
CA LEU A 156 5.70 10.41 -0.62
C LEU A 156 4.18 10.40 -0.47
N ILE A 157 3.47 10.29 -1.60
CA ILE A 157 2.01 10.15 -1.65
C ILE A 157 1.72 8.85 -2.40
N PHE A 158 1.55 7.75 -1.66
CA PHE A 158 1.10 6.49 -2.24
C PHE A 158 -0.37 6.64 -2.63
N TRP A 159 -0.67 6.32 -3.88
CA TRP A 159 -1.96 6.64 -4.48
C TRP A 159 -2.41 5.49 -5.37
N ASN A 160 -3.54 4.87 -5.02
CA ASN A 160 -4.06 3.74 -5.80
C ASN A 160 -4.47 4.19 -7.23
N ASN A 161 -4.33 3.30 -8.21
CA ASN A 161 -4.56 3.61 -9.63
C ASN A 161 -6.01 3.96 -10.02
N ASP A 162 -6.93 3.91 -9.07
CA ASP A 162 -8.37 4.06 -9.23
C ASP A 162 -8.99 4.99 -8.18
N MET A 163 -8.24 6.04 -7.85
CA MET A 163 -8.62 7.04 -6.85
C MET A 163 -8.49 8.45 -7.39
N TRP A 164 -9.39 9.34 -6.97
CA TRP A 164 -9.33 10.78 -7.27
C TRP A 164 -9.88 11.63 -6.13
N PRO A 165 -9.56 12.94 -6.09
CA PRO A 165 -10.15 13.86 -5.12
C PRO A 165 -11.66 14.03 -5.32
N ASP A 166 -12.39 14.17 -4.22
CA ASP A 166 -13.79 14.59 -4.23
C ASP A 166 -13.93 16.09 -4.53
N THR A 167 -12.98 16.91 -4.07
CA THR A 167 -12.96 18.36 -4.29
C THR A 167 -11.57 18.84 -4.70
N TYR A 168 -11.52 20.07 -5.25
CA TYR A 168 -10.27 20.65 -5.75
C TYR A 168 -9.20 20.86 -4.68
N ASP A 169 -9.61 21.13 -3.44
CA ASP A 169 -8.68 21.41 -2.33
C ASP A 169 -8.35 20.18 -1.48
N SER A 170 -9.04 19.04 -1.68
CA SER A 170 -8.90 17.86 -0.79
C SER A 170 -7.45 17.48 -0.54
N VAL A 171 -6.65 17.27 -1.59
CA VAL A 171 -5.25 16.82 -1.46
C VAL A 171 -4.37 17.88 -0.79
N ARG A 172 -4.56 19.14 -1.16
CA ARG A 172 -3.84 20.28 -0.58
C ARG A 172 -4.12 20.40 0.92
N ASN A 173 -5.38 20.25 1.32
CA ASN A 173 -5.81 20.27 2.71
C ASN A 173 -5.22 19.09 3.50
N ILE A 174 -5.25 17.87 2.94
CA ILE A 174 -4.66 16.68 3.58
C ILE A 174 -3.15 16.88 3.81
N LEU A 175 -2.42 17.38 2.79
CA LEU A 175 -0.98 17.64 2.91
C LEU A 175 -0.66 18.76 3.91
N ASN A 176 -1.44 19.83 3.93
CA ASN A 176 -1.29 20.90 4.92
C ASN A 176 -1.52 20.36 6.34
N LYS A 177 -2.52 19.51 6.53
CA LYS A 177 -2.80 18.86 7.82
C LYS A 177 -1.74 17.85 8.23
N HIS A 178 -1.21 17.07 7.29
CA HIS A 178 -0.07 16.18 7.54
C HIS A 178 1.12 16.94 8.14
N ARG A 179 1.46 18.10 7.57
CA ARG A 179 2.52 18.97 8.10
C ARG A 179 2.13 19.62 9.43
N LEU A 180 0.93 20.20 9.51
CA LEU A 180 0.44 20.90 10.70
C LEU A 180 0.38 19.98 11.93
N TYR A 181 -0.08 18.74 11.75
CA TYR A 181 -0.16 17.75 12.81
C TYR A 181 1.16 17.03 13.08
N ASN A 182 2.20 17.29 12.26
CA ASN A 182 3.48 16.60 12.30
C ASN A 182 3.31 15.07 12.29
N SER A 183 2.42 14.60 11.41
CA SER A 183 2.04 13.19 11.31
C SER A 183 3.18 12.34 10.76
N GLY A 184 3.33 11.13 11.28
CA GLY A 184 4.19 10.12 10.66
C GLY A 184 3.56 9.61 9.36
N ILE A 185 2.30 9.16 9.42
CA ILE A 185 1.49 8.81 8.25
C ILE A 185 0.15 9.53 8.31
N THR A 186 -0.32 9.97 7.15
CA THR A 186 -1.67 10.49 6.97
C THR A 186 -2.43 9.70 5.89
N GLY A 187 -3.67 9.35 6.18
CA GLY A 187 -4.68 8.91 5.20
C GLY A 187 -5.93 9.81 5.26
N SER A 188 -6.91 9.55 4.41
CA SER A 188 -8.13 10.37 4.33
C SER A 188 -9.39 9.53 4.28
N LYS A 189 -10.56 10.15 4.48
CA LYS A 189 -11.85 9.51 4.18
C LYS A 189 -11.89 9.05 2.72
N LEU A 190 -12.14 7.76 2.51
CA LEU A 190 -12.44 7.23 1.19
C LEU A 190 -13.92 6.93 1.08
N ILE A 191 -14.52 7.28 -0.04
CA ILE A 191 -15.91 6.95 -0.37
C ILE A 191 -15.97 6.15 -1.66
N TYR A 192 -17.06 5.39 -1.81
CA TYR A 192 -17.42 4.78 -3.07
C TYR A 192 -17.83 5.85 -4.10
N PRO A 193 -17.48 5.67 -5.38
CA PRO A 193 -17.95 6.52 -6.46
C PRO A 193 -19.48 6.62 -6.50
N SER A 194 -19.94 7.73 -7.07
CA SER A 194 -21.34 7.92 -7.44
C SER A 194 -21.76 6.99 -8.59
N SER A 195 -23.06 6.89 -8.82
CA SER A 195 -23.60 6.14 -9.96
C SER A 195 -23.06 6.67 -11.29
N GLN A 196 -22.99 8.00 -11.45
CA GLN A 196 -22.47 8.65 -12.65
C GLN A 196 -20.99 8.31 -12.87
N GLU A 197 -20.16 8.37 -11.83
CA GLU A 197 -18.75 8.00 -11.97
C GLU A 197 -18.59 6.54 -12.36
N TYR A 198 -19.37 5.62 -11.76
CA TYR A 198 -19.35 4.22 -12.17
C TYR A 198 -19.89 3.98 -13.59
N GLU A 199 -20.73 4.85 -14.14
CA GLU A 199 -21.09 4.81 -15.56
C GLU A 199 -19.92 5.20 -16.46
N GLU A 200 -19.08 6.14 -16.04
CA GLU A 200 -17.88 6.57 -16.78
C GLU A 200 -16.76 5.52 -16.74
N ILE A 201 -16.51 4.92 -15.57
CA ILE A 201 -15.39 3.98 -15.37
C ILE A 201 -15.76 2.50 -15.53
N GLY A 202 -17.07 2.20 -15.60
CA GLY A 202 -17.60 0.84 -15.57
C GLY A 202 -17.89 0.32 -14.16
N LYS A 203 -18.89 -0.57 -14.05
CA LYS A 203 -19.34 -1.16 -12.77
C LYS A 203 -18.32 -2.17 -12.21
N PRO A 204 -18.15 -2.25 -10.87
CA PRO A 204 -17.24 -3.19 -10.22
C PRO A 204 -17.50 -4.65 -10.59
N GLN A 205 -16.42 -5.43 -10.77
CA GLN A 205 -16.42 -6.88 -11.03
C GLN A 205 -15.99 -7.62 -9.76
N HIS A 206 -16.68 -7.38 -8.65
CA HIS A 206 -16.45 -8.10 -7.39
C HIS A 206 -17.76 -8.20 -6.60
N LEU A 207 -17.69 -8.81 -5.42
CA LEU A 207 -18.84 -9.15 -4.56
C LEU A 207 -19.83 -7.99 -4.29
N LEU A 208 -19.40 -6.73 -4.38
CA LEU A 208 -20.28 -5.58 -4.14
C LEU A 208 -21.11 -5.16 -5.36
N GLN A 209 -20.87 -5.76 -6.55
CA GLN A 209 -21.60 -5.41 -7.77
C GLN A 209 -23.12 -5.51 -7.60
N GLN A 210 -23.59 -6.54 -6.90
CA GLN A 210 -25.01 -6.77 -6.64
C GLN A 210 -25.63 -5.79 -5.62
N TYR A 211 -24.80 -5.02 -4.92
CA TYR A 211 -25.20 -4.04 -3.91
C TYR A 211 -24.90 -2.60 -4.32
N LEU A 212 -24.51 -2.36 -5.58
CA LEU A 212 -24.04 -1.05 -6.05
C LEU A 212 -24.99 0.10 -5.73
N ASP A 213 -26.28 -0.11 -5.96
CA ASP A 213 -27.32 0.90 -5.72
C ASP A 213 -27.44 1.31 -4.23
N GLN A 214 -26.89 0.51 -3.31
CA GLN A 214 -26.90 0.77 -1.87
C GLN A 214 -25.60 1.41 -1.37
N ILE A 215 -24.51 1.33 -2.15
CA ILE A 215 -23.17 1.74 -1.68
C ILE A 215 -22.66 3.03 -2.33
N TYR A 216 -23.28 3.51 -3.42
CA TYR A 216 -22.87 4.77 -4.05
C TYR A 216 -22.76 5.90 -3.02
N ASN A 217 -21.65 6.66 -3.07
CA ASN A 217 -21.40 7.77 -2.14
C ASN A 217 -21.40 7.39 -0.65
N THR A 218 -21.31 6.11 -0.29
CA THR A 218 -21.13 5.70 1.11
C THR A 218 -19.64 5.67 1.46
N ILE A 219 -19.34 5.74 2.75
CA ILE A 219 -17.97 5.64 3.26
C ILE A 219 -17.43 4.25 2.93
N GLN A 220 -16.23 4.20 2.38
CA GLN A 220 -15.48 2.97 2.19
C GLN A 220 -14.42 2.79 3.28
N HIS A 221 -13.81 3.90 3.72
CA HIS A 221 -12.77 3.94 4.75
C HIS A 221 -12.90 5.19 5.61
N GLY A 222 -13.05 4.98 6.92
CA GLY A 222 -13.07 6.03 7.94
C GLY A 222 -11.99 5.87 9.02
N GLY A 223 -10.81 5.39 8.65
CA GLY A 223 -9.76 4.94 9.57
C GLY A 223 -9.86 3.44 9.89
N ILE A 224 -8.87 2.90 10.59
CA ILE A 224 -8.80 1.47 10.95
C ILE A 224 -8.87 1.27 12.44
N HIS A 225 -9.82 0.42 12.85
CA HIS A 225 -9.92 -0.10 14.20
C HIS A 225 -9.52 -1.56 14.24
N PHE A 226 -9.02 -1.97 15.39
CA PHE A 226 -8.62 -3.35 15.66
C PHE A 226 -9.73 -4.05 16.43
N ILE A 227 -10.36 -5.05 15.81
CA ILE A 227 -11.49 -5.78 16.39
C ILE A 227 -11.09 -7.21 16.80
N PRO A 228 -11.65 -7.75 17.90
CA PRO A 228 -11.50 -9.15 18.24
C PRO A 228 -11.93 -10.06 17.09
N LYS A 229 -11.02 -10.94 16.65
CA LYS A 229 -11.28 -12.01 15.70
C LYS A 229 -10.94 -13.34 16.37
N GLY A 230 -11.84 -14.30 16.28
CA GLY A 230 -11.51 -15.68 16.61
C GLY A 230 -10.52 -16.19 15.57
N SER A 231 -9.28 -16.45 15.97
CA SER A 231 -8.26 -17.05 15.09
C SER A 231 -7.62 -18.27 15.73
N LYS A 232 -7.07 -19.14 14.87
CA LYS A 232 -6.14 -20.18 15.29
C LYS A 232 -4.75 -19.53 15.37
N PHE A 233 -4.42 -18.95 16.52
CA PHE A 233 -3.17 -18.23 16.74
C PHE A 233 -1.94 -19.13 16.50
N PHE A 234 -0.86 -18.54 15.95
CA PHE A 234 0.41 -19.22 15.76
C PHE A 234 1.52 -18.57 16.60
N ASP A 235 1.92 -19.25 17.68
CA ASP A 235 3.11 -18.92 18.47
C ASP A 235 4.29 -19.77 17.97
N PRO A 236 5.39 -19.18 17.45
CA PRO A 236 6.59 -19.93 17.07
C PRO A 236 7.22 -20.73 18.21
N ASN A 237 6.96 -20.35 19.46
CA ASN A 237 7.56 -20.89 20.68
C ASN A 237 6.57 -21.65 21.58
N ARG A 238 5.26 -21.63 21.29
CA ARG A 238 4.24 -22.37 22.06
C ARG A 238 3.29 -23.15 21.14
N LYS A 239 2.99 -24.40 21.51
CA LYS A 239 1.92 -25.19 20.88
C LYS A 239 0.63 -24.36 20.87
N PHE A 240 -0.15 -24.45 19.78
CA PHE A 240 -1.52 -23.91 19.63
C PHE A 240 -2.14 -23.47 20.96
N LEU A 241 -2.07 -22.18 21.26
CA LEU A 241 -2.83 -21.62 22.36
C LEU A 241 -4.26 -21.46 21.86
N SER A 242 -5.09 -22.47 22.15
CA SER A 242 -6.53 -22.31 22.09
C SER A 242 -6.93 -21.13 22.96
N SER A 243 -7.70 -20.18 22.40
CA SER A 243 -8.40 -19.07 23.08
C SER A 243 -7.66 -17.77 23.39
N GLU A 244 -6.70 -17.31 22.58
CA GLU A 244 -6.29 -15.89 22.62
C GLU A 244 -7.13 -15.05 21.64
N ILE A 245 -7.61 -13.90 22.09
CA ILE A 245 -8.30 -12.91 21.25
C ILE A 245 -7.24 -12.20 20.41
N VAL A 246 -7.22 -12.46 19.10
CA VAL A 246 -6.37 -11.72 18.17
C VAL A 246 -7.14 -10.53 17.63
N LEU A 247 -6.46 -9.40 17.54
CA LEU A 247 -7.05 -8.17 17.02
C LEU A 247 -6.74 -8.04 15.53
N ALA A 248 -7.79 -7.97 14.70
CA ALA A 248 -7.67 -7.82 13.26
C ALA A 248 -8.06 -6.39 12.82
N PRO A 249 -7.38 -5.80 11.82
CA PRO A 249 -7.74 -4.49 11.30
C PRO A 249 -9.09 -4.55 10.57
N SER A 250 -9.92 -3.53 10.77
CA SER A 250 -11.22 -3.36 10.11
C SER A 250 -11.48 -1.90 9.79
N HIS A 251 -12.11 -1.64 8.64
CA HIS A 251 -12.47 -0.28 8.22
C HIS A 251 -13.63 0.26 9.06
N THR A 252 -13.41 1.40 9.68
CA THR A 252 -14.45 2.09 10.46
C THR A 252 -15.41 2.80 9.52
N TRP A 253 -16.70 2.82 9.89
CA TRP A 253 -17.77 3.54 9.18
C TRP A 253 -18.05 3.05 7.74
N ARG A 254 -17.52 1.91 7.31
CA ARG A 254 -17.80 1.38 5.97
C ARG A 254 -19.31 1.21 5.76
N PHE A 255 -19.81 1.66 4.62
CA PHE A 255 -21.22 1.72 4.20
C PHE A 255 -22.11 2.75 4.91
N PHE A 256 -21.57 3.57 5.82
CA PHE A 256 -22.31 4.69 6.39
C PHE A 256 -22.39 5.86 5.41
N ASP A 257 -23.31 6.80 5.67
CA ASP A 257 -23.44 8.05 4.92
C ASP A 257 -22.13 8.85 4.91
N ARG A 258 -21.69 9.34 3.74
CA ARG A 258 -20.45 10.13 3.60
C ARG A 258 -20.40 11.40 4.46
N ASN A 259 -21.55 11.95 4.82
CA ASN A 259 -21.68 13.15 5.64
C ASN A 259 -21.85 12.84 7.12
N LEU A 260 -21.69 11.57 7.54
CA LEU A 260 -21.70 11.20 8.96
C LEU A 260 -20.71 12.10 9.73
N PRO A 261 -21.17 12.94 10.68
CA PRO A 261 -20.32 13.97 11.28
C PRO A 261 -19.09 13.41 11.99
N ILE A 262 -19.25 12.28 12.71
CA ILE A 262 -18.14 11.64 13.43
C ILE A 262 -17.08 11.08 12.48
N ALA A 263 -17.48 10.57 11.30
CA ALA A 263 -16.54 10.13 10.29
C ALA A 263 -15.90 11.29 9.52
N SER A 264 -16.44 12.50 9.61
CA SER A 264 -15.88 13.69 8.96
C SER A 264 -14.91 14.47 9.85
N SER A 265 -14.56 13.90 11.01
CA SER A 265 -13.64 14.51 11.98
C SER A 265 -12.22 13.98 11.78
N ASP A 266 -11.24 14.89 11.82
CA ASP A 266 -9.83 14.51 11.82
C ASP A 266 -9.44 13.89 13.16
N ASN A 267 -8.83 12.71 13.13
CA ASN A 267 -8.49 11.99 14.34
C ASN A 267 -7.15 11.27 14.22
N ARG A 268 -6.45 11.17 15.37
CA ARG A 268 -5.41 10.15 15.50
C ARG A 268 -6.04 8.78 15.41
N CYS A 269 -5.35 7.86 14.77
CA CYS A 269 -5.76 6.47 14.68
C CYS A 269 -4.54 5.55 14.75
N TYR A 270 -4.76 4.24 14.71
CA TYR A 270 -3.67 3.27 14.73
C TYR A 270 -3.18 2.88 13.34
N ALA A 271 -4.06 2.98 12.33
CA ALA A 271 -3.70 2.71 10.94
C ALA A 271 -4.70 3.37 9.97
N VAL A 272 -4.25 3.55 8.74
CA VAL A 272 -5.03 3.97 7.58
C VAL A 272 -4.75 3.01 6.41
N THR A 273 -5.66 2.96 5.45
CA THR A 273 -5.56 2.05 4.29
C THR A 273 -4.44 2.47 3.33
N GLY A 274 -3.77 1.49 2.74
CA GLY A 274 -2.72 1.68 1.74
C GLY A 274 -3.18 2.26 0.41
N ALA A 275 -4.49 2.44 0.22
CA ALA A 275 -5.00 3.15 -0.94
C ALA A 275 -4.45 4.59 -1.00
N LEU A 276 -4.40 5.29 0.14
CA LEU A 276 -3.79 6.61 0.28
C LEU A 276 -2.94 6.71 1.55
N HIS A 277 -1.63 6.76 1.39
CA HIS A 277 -0.66 7.07 2.46
C HIS A 277 0.20 8.26 2.09
N ILE A 278 0.30 9.21 3.01
CA ILE A 278 1.25 10.32 2.94
C ILE A 278 2.28 10.16 4.05
N ILE A 279 3.56 10.10 3.70
CA ILE A 279 4.68 9.90 4.62
C ILE A 279 5.91 10.68 4.15
N ASN A 280 6.73 11.14 5.09
CA ASN A 280 8.01 11.74 4.76
C ASN A 280 9.02 10.67 4.31
N THR A 281 9.76 10.95 3.24
CA THR A 281 10.71 10.00 2.64
C THR A 281 11.76 9.50 3.63
N ASP A 282 12.30 10.39 4.45
CA ASP A 282 13.32 9.99 5.45
C ASP A 282 12.72 9.07 6.52
N LEU A 283 11.52 9.37 7.01
CA LEU A 283 10.81 8.51 7.95
C LEU A 283 10.54 7.14 7.34
N PHE A 284 10.13 7.07 6.07
CA PHE A 284 9.86 5.80 5.38
C PHE A 284 11.07 4.87 5.41
N PHE A 285 12.29 5.40 5.18
CA PHE A 285 13.51 4.60 5.26
C PHE A 285 13.97 4.35 6.69
N GLU A 286 13.83 5.34 7.58
CA GLU A 286 14.15 5.21 9.02
C GLU A 286 13.44 4.00 9.64
N ILE A 287 12.17 3.78 9.27
CA ILE A 287 11.37 2.66 9.78
C ILE A 287 11.55 1.34 9.01
N GLY A 288 12.50 1.28 8.07
CA GLY A 288 12.83 0.06 7.32
C GLY A 288 11.93 -0.22 6.11
N ALA A 289 11.27 0.79 5.55
CA ALA A 289 10.41 0.70 4.36
C ALA A 289 9.26 -0.33 4.51
N LEU A 290 8.57 -0.65 3.40
CA LEU A 290 7.54 -1.69 3.39
C LEU A 290 8.21 -3.07 3.51
N ASN A 291 7.62 -3.96 4.32
CA ASN A 291 8.12 -5.32 4.50
C ASN A 291 7.86 -6.16 3.22
N ILE A 292 8.92 -6.63 2.55
CA ILE A 292 8.80 -7.38 1.29
C ILE A 292 8.30 -8.82 1.49
N GLY A 293 8.25 -9.32 2.72
CA GLY A 293 7.56 -10.56 3.08
C GLY A 293 6.04 -10.42 3.05
N LEU A 294 5.50 -9.21 3.22
CA LEU A 294 4.07 -8.91 3.08
C LEU A 294 3.78 -8.52 1.62
N ALA A 295 3.52 -9.49 0.75
CA ALA A 295 3.48 -9.26 -0.70
C ALA A 295 2.12 -8.77 -1.21
N THR A 296 1.02 -9.18 -0.57
CA THR A 296 -0.36 -8.96 -1.02
C THR A 296 -1.25 -8.24 -0.01
N SER A 297 -1.04 -8.42 1.30
CA SER A 297 -1.87 -7.85 2.36
C SER A 297 -1.05 -7.29 3.52
N PHE A 298 -1.70 -6.42 4.32
CA PHE A 298 -1.19 -5.84 5.57
C PHE A 298 0.05 -4.93 5.46
N GLN A 299 0.55 -4.62 4.26
CA GLN A 299 1.74 -3.78 4.11
C GLN A 299 1.52 -2.37 4.67
N ASP A 300 0.32 -1.86 4.43
CA ASP A 300 -0.15 -0.58 4.90
C ASP A 300 -0.26 -0.52 6.42
N ILE A 301 -0.79 -1.59 7.03
CA ILE A 301 -0.93 -1.67 8.49
C ILE A 301 0.43 -1.89 9.16
N ASP A 302 1.28 -2.74 8.59
CA ASP A 302 2.68 -2.94 9.03
C ASP A 302 3.43 -1.62 9.04
N LEU A 303 3.33 -0.83 7.96
CA LEU A 303 3.96 0.49 7.89
C LEU A 303 3.43 1.43 8.98
N CYS A 304 2.11 1.46 9.21
CA CYS A 304 1.51 2.26 10.28
C CYS A 304 2.03 1.86 11.67
N ILE A 305 2.11 0.56 11.95
CA ILE A 305 2.57 0.06 13.25
C ILE A 305 4.07 0.34 13.45
N LYS A 306 4.89 0.21 12.41
CA LYS A 306 6.30 0.61 12.45
C LYS A 306 6.46 2.09 12.79
N VAL A 307 5.66 2.97 12.18
CA VAL A 307 5.64 4.40 12.49
C VAL A 307 5.25 4.66 13.95
N LEU A 308 4.21 3.99 14.45
CA LEU A 308 3.82 4.09 15.87
C LEU A 308 4.95 3.65 16.81
N SER A 309 5.65 2.56 16.46
CA SER A 309 6.78 2.04 17.24
C SER A 309 7.97 2.99 17.29
N HIS A 310 8.05 3.95 16.36
CA HIS A 310 9.03 5.05 16.34
C HIS A 310 8.50 6.33 17.01
N ASN A 311 7.47 6.23 17.86
CA ASN A 311 6.85 7.35 18.58
C ASN A 311 6.32 8.46 17.66
N LYS A 312 5.88 8.11 16.45
CA LYS A 312 5.19 9.00 15.51
C LYS A 312 3.70 8.68 15.48
N SER A 313 2.89 9.64 15.05
CA SER A 313 1.43 9.50 15.04
C SER A 313 0.88 9.18 13.64
N ILE A 314 -0.20 8.40 13.59
CA ILE A 314 -1.00 8.19 12.37
C ILE A 314 -2.24 9.06 12.46
N TYR A 315 -2.57 9.74 11.37
CA TYR A 315 -3.76 10.59 11.28
C TYR A 315 -4.68 10.15 10.15
N TYR A 316 -5.96 10.07 10.49
CA TYR A 316 -7.06 9.99 9.56
C TYR A 316 -7.66 11.40 9.39
N ILE A 317 -7.65 11.93 8.17
CA ILE A 317 -8.26 13.22 7.84
C ILE A 317 -9.69 12.96 7.35
N GLY A 318 -10.64 13.09 8.27
CA GLY A 318 -12.06 12.84 7.99
C GLY A 318 -12.73 13.99 7.25
N SER A 319 -12.21 15.22 7.40
CA SER A 319 -12.84 16.39 6.77
C SER A 319 -12.64 16.44 5.26
N GLU A 320 -11.60 15.77 4.76
CA GLU A 320 -11.25 15.72 3.34
C GLU A 320 -11.61 14.35 2.77
N THR A 321 -12.20 14.35 1.58
CA THR A 321 -12.71 13.13 0.95
C THR A 321 -11.97 12.84 -0.34
N MET A 322 -11.67 11.57 -0.53
CA MET A 322 -11.17 10.98 -1.76
C MET A 322 -12.18 9.92 -2.23
N ILE A 323 -12.32 9.79 -3.54
CA ILE A 323 -13.16 8.79 -4.18
C ILE A 323 -12.27 7.65 -4.59
N HIS A 324 -12.62 6.42 -4.20
CA HIS A 324 -11.84 5.23 -4.50
C HIS A 324 -12.77 4.16 -5.06
N ALA A 325 -12.60 3.84 -6.35
CA ALA A 325 -13.49 2.94 -7.06
C ALA A 325 -13.48 1.49 -6.53
N GLU A 326 -12.43 1.12 -5.77
CA GLU A 326 -12.16 -0.25 -5.36
C GLU A 326 -12.22 -1.20 -6.56
N SER A 327 -11.65 -0.70 -7.67
CA SER A 327 -11.61 -1.32 -8.97
C SER A 327 -10.69 -2.56 -8.91
N LEU A 328 -10.89 -3.66 -9.65
CA LEU A 328 -12.02 -4.13 -10.44
C LEU A 328 -11.63 -5.46 -11.12
N THR A 329 -11.09 -6.43 -10.39
CA THR A 329 -10.77 -7.73 -11.02
C THR A 329 -11.02 -8.92 -10.08
N ASN A 330 -11.33 -10.05 -10.71
CA ASN A 330 -11.18 -11.41 -10.19
C ASN A 330 -9.78 -11.70 -9.60
N ALA A 331 -8.82 -10.75 -9.67
CA ALA A 331 -7.51 -10.88 -9.06
C ALA A 331 -7.59 -10.91 -7.53
N LYS A 332 -8.46 -10.13 -6.85
CA LYS A 332 -8.58 -10.21 -5.38
C LYS A 332 -9.01 -11.61 -4.92
N GLU A 333 -9.95 -12.25 -5.62
CA GLU A 333 -10.35 -13.64 -5.32
C GLU A 333 -9.22 -14.63 -5.59
N LYS A 334 -8.52 -14.53 -6.74
CA LYS A 334 -7.36 -15.38 -7.05
C LYS A 334 -6.19 -15.17 -6.07
N ILE A 335 -5.95 -13.92 -5.67
CA ILE A 335 -4.92 -13.53 -4.70
C ILE A 335 -5.25 -14.12 -3.33
N SER A 336 -6.51 -14.06 -2.88
CA SER A 336 -6.92 -14.65 -1.59
C SER A 336 -6.68 -16.16 -1.47
N GLN A 337 -6.56 -16.88 -2.60
CA GLN A 337 -6.27 -18.31 -2.66
C GLN A 337 -4.78 -18.61 -2.91
N SER A 338 -3.96 -17.57 -3.11
CA SER A 338 -2.55 -17.70 -3.39
C SER A 338 -1.75 -18.11 -2.14
N LYS A 339 -0.57 -18.70 -2.35
CA LYS A 339 0.35 -19.04 -1.25
C LYS A 339 0.87 -17.79 -0.55
N GLU A 340 0.97 -16.69 -1.30
CA GLU A 340 1.44 -15.38 -0.83
C GLU A 340 0.46 -14.78 0.17
N TYR A 341 -0.83 -14.81 -0.13
CA TYR A 341 -1.85 -14.31 0.80
C TYR A 341 -1.86 -15.09 2.12
N GLN A 342 -1.78 -16.42 2.06
CA GLN A 342 -1.67 -17.25 3.27
C GLN A 342 -0.37 -17.00 4.04
N SER A 343 0.73 -16.78 3.31
CA SER A 343 2.02 -16.40 3.90
C SER A 343 1.94 -15.05 4.60
N ASP A 344 1.26 -14.06 4.03
CA ASP A 344 1.08 -12.75 4.63
C ASP A 344 0.30 -12.83 5.95
N ASP A 345 -0.77 -13.63 6.01
CA ASP A 345 -1.52 -13.89 7.26
C ASP A 345 -0.60 -14.48 8.35
N ILE A 346 0.22 -15.48 7.98
CA ILE A 346 1.15 -16.12 8.93
C ILE A 346 2.22 -15.12 9.39
N LEU A 347 2.82 -14.38 8.46
CA LEU A 347 3.86 -13.39 8.76
C LEU A 347 3.28 -12.26 9.63
N TRP A 348 2.06 -11.81 9.33
CA TRP A 348 1.35 -10.83 10.14
C TRP A 348 1.20 -11.29 11.59
N ASP A 349 0.75 -12.52 11.81
CA ASP A 349 0.60 -13.08 13.15
C ASP A 349 1.96 -13.18 13.89
N ILE A 350 3.03 -13.55 13.17
CA ILE A 350 4.40 -13.61 13.72
C ILE A 350 4.91 -12.23 14.14
N LEU A 351 4.72 -11.22 13.29
CA LEU A 351 5.21 -9.85 13.53
C LEU A 351 4.38 -9.15 14.61
N TRP A 352 3.06 -9.23 14.49
CA TRP A 352 2.14 -8.31 15.14
C TRP A 352 1.09 -8.98 16.02
N GLY A 353 0.81 -10.28 15.85
CA GLY A 353 -0.30 -10.97 16.53
C GLY A 353 -0.38 -10.70 18.04
N VAL A 354 0.69 -11.03 18.79
CA VAL A 354 0.77 -10.74 20.24
C VAL A 354 1.12 -9.29 20.57
N ASN A 355 1.73 -8.57 19.63
CA ASN A 355 2.26 -7.23 19.87
C ASN A 355 1.18 -6.16 19.71
N ILE A 356 0.15 -6.38 18.88
CA ILE A 356 -0.92 -5.41 18.64
C ILE A 356 -1.60 -5.00 19.95
N PRO A 357 -2.08 -5.90 20.82
CA PRO A 357 -2.69 -5.47 22.07
C PRO A 357 -1.74 -4.64 22.95
N ARG A 358 -0.44 -4.92 22.93
CA ARG A 358 0.57 -4.12 23.65
C ARG A 358 0.72 -2.72 23.05
N ILE A 359 0.82 -2.62 21.71
CA ILE A 359 0.92 -1.35 20.98
C ILE A 359 -0.35 -0.49 21.20
N LEU A 360 -1.51 -1.14 21.26
CA LEU A 360 -2.79 -0.49 21.52
C LEU A 360 -3.03 -0.17 23.01
N GLY A 361 -2.10 -0.52 23.90
CA GLY A 361 -2.20 -0.26 25.34
C GLY A 361 -3.19 -1.16 26.10
N PHE A 362 -3.59 -2.29 25.53
CA PHE A 362 -4.43 -3.30 26.20
C PHE A 362 -3.62 -4.26 27.09
N MET A 363 -2.30 -4.36 26.89
CA MET A 363 -1.39 -5.21 27.68
C MET A 363 -0.11 -4.45 28.01
N ASN A 364 0.41 -4.62 29.24
CA ASN A 364 1.66 -4.00 29.71
C ASN A 364 2.91 -4.76 29.26
#